data_AF-A0A368SB68-F1
#
_entry.id   AF-A0A368SB68-F1
#
_cell.length_a   1.000
_cell.length_b   1.000
_cell.length_c   1.000
_cell.angle_alpha   90.00
_cell.angle_beta   90.00
_cell.angle_gamma   90.00
#
_symmetry.space_group_name_H-M   'P 1'
#
loop_
_entity.id
_entity.type
_entity.pdbx_description
1 polymer ?
#
loop_
_entity_poly.entity_id
_entity_poly.type
_entity_poly.pdbx_seq_one_letter_code
_entity_poly.pdbx_strand_id
1 'polypeptide(L)'
;MATCRAGQNTTFPFLATVRSLVAVVVSVLAVAVVVMVIVFVNRPVEMDLQSYGYVQTQQWWWIYDNTTSVYSPAGEVPMLIIVDALNPSGRGQIQCNISIIRVIDNPNASFTEMVQFLWYQPETNVIFDLQPHSSHRYRRWVSLYRQGQYASVHYLSDRHHRSFPVMVVVETSYKRAHSEKIINKTYYCWPVTFLRSDASTPDGGKVPCKTEEELEYPVSWGSTPPAPSPPPAVAGGNGKSPPAGT
;
A
#
# COMPACT_ATOMS: atom_id res chain seq x y z
N MET A 1 5.12 40.54 86.83
CA MET A 1 4.99 41.36 85.60
C MET A 1 6.25 41.08 84.79
N ALA A 2 6.28 40.15 83.81
CA ALA A 2 5.71 40.22 82.46
C ALA A 2 6.18 41.50 81.74
N THR A 3 6.91 41.46 80.62
CA THR A 3 6.68 40.65 79.42
C THR A 3 7.94 40.47 78.56
N CYS A 4 8.06 39.28 77.97
CA CYS A 4 8.94 38.96 76.86
C CYS A 4 8.63 39.83 75.63
N ARG A 5 9.64 40.36 74.93
CA ARG A 5 9.46 40.84 73.56
C ARG A 5 9.90 39.75 72.59
N ALA A 6 8.89 39.29 71.85
CA ALA A 6 8.93 38.24 70.86
C ALA A 6 9.84 38.59 69.68
N GLY A 7 10.49 37.55 69.13
CA GLY A 7 11.26 37.61 67.90
C GLY A 7 10.42 38.08 66.72
N GLN A 8 10.95 39.06 66.01
CA GLN A 8 10.33 39.66 64.85
C GLN A 8 10.87 38.95 63.61
N ASN A 9 10.13 37.94 63.15
CA ASN A 9 10.38 37.25 61.88
C ASN A 9 10.18 38.25 60.73
N THR A 10 11.26 38.82 60.20
CA THR A 10 11.25 39.59 58.95
C THR A 10 11.19 38.63 57.78
N THR A 11 10.02 38.09 57.47
CA THR A 11 9.77 37.38 56.22
C THR A 11 9.69 38.40 55.08
N PHE A 12 10.77 38.53 54.32
CA PHE A 12 10.82 39.37 53.12
C PHE A 12 9.80 38.87 52.09
N PRO A 13 8.69 39.60 51.84
CA PRO A 13 7.61 39.13 50.98
C PRO A 13 8.05 38.94 49.52
N PHE A 14 9.07 39.69 49.10
CA PHE A 14 9.68 39.59 47.77
C PHE A 14 10.40 38.26 47.53
N LEU A 15 11.04 37.72 48.57
CA LEU A 15 11.74 36.44 48.51
C LEU A 15 10.74 35.27 48.49
N ALA A 16 9.60 35.43 49.18
CA ALA A 16 8.51 34.46 49.17
C ALA A 16 7.79 34.42 47.81
N THR A 17 7.53 35.58 47.19
CA THR A 17 6.91 35.64 45.85
C THR A 17 7.84 35.08 44.77
N VAL A 18 9.14 35.39 44.81
CA VAL A 18 10.11 34.82 43.86
C VAL A 18 10.21 33.30 44.02
N ARG A 19 10.27 32.78 45.25
CA ARG A 19 10.28 31.32 45.50
C ARG A 19 8.99 30.64 45.01
N SER A 20 7.85 31.28 45.23
CA SER A 20 6.55 30.77 44.74
C SER A 20 6.52 30.73 43.21
N LEU A 21 6.98 31.80 42.55
CA LEU A 21 7.00 31.89 41.09
C LEU A 21 7.94 30.86 40.46
N VAL A 22 9.14 30.68 41.04
CA VAL A 22 10.07 29.60 40.63
C VAL A 22 9.43 28.23 40.83
N ALA A 23 8.75 27.99 41.95
CA ALA A 23 8.07 26.72 42.21
C ALA A 23 6.97 26.45 41.18
N VAL A 24 6.16 27.46 40.81
CA VAL A 24 5.12 27.32 39.78
C VAL A 24 5.73 26.99 38.42
N VAL A 25 6.78 27.71 38.00
CA VAL A 25 7.45 27.46 36.71
C VAL A 25 8.05 26.05 36.65
N VAL A 26 8.74 25.62 37.70
CA VAL A 26 9.30 24.27 37.79
C VAL A 26 8.19 23.21 37.77
N SER A 27 7.07 23.46 38.45
CA SER A 27 5.92 22.55 38.44
C SER A 27 5.32 22.43 37.04
N VAL A 28 5.14 23.53 36.33
CA VAL A 28 4.61 23.52 34.95
C VAL A 28 5.57 22.81 33.99
N LEU A 29 6.88 23.05 34.10
CA LEU A 29 7.89 22.34 33.30
C LEU A 29 7.90 20.84 33.61
N ALA A 30 7.83 20.45 34.87
CA ALA A 30 7.77 19.05 35.27
C ALA A 30 6.51 18.37 34.70
N VAL A 31 5.35 19.01 34.80
CA VAL A 31 4.10 18.52 34.20
C VAL A 31 4.23 18.41 32.68
N ALA A 32 4.79 19.43 32.01
CA ALA A 32 4.98 19.41 30.56
C ALA A 32 5.91 18.26 30.13
N VAL A 33 7.00 18.01 30.86
CA VAL A 33 7.90 16.87 30.60
C VAL A 33 7.18 15.55 30.82
N VAL A 34 6.43 15.40 31.91
CA VAL A 34 5.65 14.17 32.17
C VAL A 34 4.63 13.94 31.08
N VAL A 35 3.87 14.96 30.67
CA VAL A 35 2.92 14.87 29.56
C VAL A 35 3.61 14.53 28.26
N MET A 36 4.74 15.18 27.95
CA MET A 36 5.53 14.88 26.75
C MET A 36 6.01 13.43 26.76
N VAL A 37 6.50 12.92 27.90
CA VAL A 37 6.90 11.52 28.07
C VAL A 37 5.71 10.59 27.91
N ILE A 38 4.57 10.87 28.54
CA ILE A 38 3.35 10.06 28.40
C ILE A 38 2.87 10.03 26.95
N VAL A 39 2.79 11.18 26.28
CA VAL A 39 2.42 11.28 24.86
C VAL A 39 3.42 10.51 24.02
N PHE A 40 4.72 10.69 24.26
CA PHE A 40 5.76 10.00 23.51
C PHE A 40 5.65 8.49 23.73
N VAL A 41 5.49 8.01 24.97
CA VAL A 41 5.30 6.61 25.36
C VAL A 41 4.04 6.01 24.74
N ASN A 42 2.95 6.77 24.73
CA ASN A 42 1.65 6.36 24.21
C ASN A 42 1.45 6.64 22.71
N ARG A 43 2.42 7.22 22.01
CA ARG A 43 2.30 7.41 20.56
C ARG A 43 1.96 6.08 19.91
N PRO A 44 0.97 6.06 19.00
CA PRO A 44 0.64 4.85 18.27
C PRO A 44 1.91 4.33 17.58
N VAL A 45 2.17 3.04 17.72
CA VAL A 45 3.21 2.40 16.91
C VAL A 45 2.62 2.30 15.51
N GLU A 46 3.15 3.11 14.61
CA GLU A 46 2.73 3.15 13.22
C GLU A 46 3.61 2.20 12.40
N MET A 47 2.94 1.36 11.61
CA MET A 47 3.58 0.56 10.59
C MET A 47 3.81 1.45 9.36
N ASP A 48 4.92 1.21 8.67
CA ASP A 48 5.17 1.81 7.36
C ASP A 48 5.16 0.70 6.29
N LEU A 49 4.89 1.07 5.04
CA LEU A 49 4.84 0.15 3.92
C LEU A 49 5.57 0.74 2.73
N GLN A 50 6.37 -0.09 2.08
CA GLN A 50 7.05 0.24 0.84
C GLN A 50 6.71 -0.81 -0.21
N SER A 51 6.53 -0.38 -1.45
CA SER A 51 6.50 -1.31 -2.58
C SER A 51 7.84 -1.27 -3.27
N TYR A 52 8.16 -2.33 -3.99
CA TYR A 52 9.23 -2.25 -4.97
C TYR A 52 8.78 -1.35 -6.12
N GLY A 53 9.70 -0.58 -6.70
CA GLY A 53 9.36 0.37 -7.76
C GLY A 53 8.95 -0.27 -9.08
N TYR A 54 8.73 -1.59 -9.12
CA TYR A 54 8.12 -2.28 -10.23
C TYR A 54 7.12 -3.36 -9.83
N VAL A 55 6.18 -3.63 -10.75
CA VAL A 55 5.46 -4.90 -10.88
C VAL A 55 5.96 -5.53 -12.17
N GLN A 56 6.59 -6.69 -12.08
CA GLN A 56 7.26 -7.30 -13.25
C GLN A 56 6.48 -8.48 -13.80
N THR A 57 6.49 -8.65 -15.12
CA THR A 57 5.96 -9.83 -15.81
C THR A 57 7.08 -10.66 -16.43
N GLN A 58 6.90 -11.97 -16.56
CA GLN A 58 7.87 -12.81 -17.29
C GLN A 58 7.71 -12.70 -18.80
N GLN A 59 6.49 -12.42 -19.25
CA GLN A 59 6.10 -12.38 -20.65
C GLN A 59 5.38 -11.06 -20.94
N TRP A 60 5.34 -10.68 -22.21
CA TRP A 60 4.46 -9.60 -22.63
C TRP A 60 3.00 -9.99 -22.35
N TRP A 61 2.20 -9.01 -21.96
CA TRP A 61 0.76 -9.17 -21.79
C TRP A 61 -0.02 -9.09 -23.11
N TRP A 62 0.71 -8.99 -24.22
CA TRP A 62 0.22 -9.02 -25.59
C TRP A 62 1.11 -9.92 -26.46
N ILE A 63 0.54 -10.38 -27.58
CA ILE A 63 1.21 -11.12 -28.64
C ILE A 63 1.04 -10.30 -29.92
N TYR A 64 2.15 -10.01 -30.61
CA TYR A 64 2.14 -9.31 -31.88
C TYR A 64 2.24 -10.31 -33.03
N ASP A 65 1.26 -10.29 -33.93
CA ASP A 65 1.28 -11.07 -35.15
C ASP A 65 1.96 -10.26 -36.27
N ASN A 66 3.16 -10.67 -36.67
CA ASN A 66 3.92 -10.02 -37.74
C ASN A 66 3.21 -10.06 -39.10
N THR A 67 2.32 -11.04 -39.33
CA THR A 67 1.66 -11.21 -40.63
C THR A 67 0.46 -10.27 -40.79
N THR A 68 -0.32 -10.09 -39.72
CA THR A 68 -1.49 -9.20 -39.71
C THR A 68 -1.18 -7.82 -39.15
N SER A 69 -0.02 -7.62 -38.51
CA SER A 69 0.35 -6.42 -37.76
C SER A 69 -0.63 -6.05 -36.65
N VAL A 70 -1.24 -7.07 -36.02
CA VAL A 70 -2.25 -6.92 -34.98
C VAL A 70 -1.72 -7.38 -33.63
N TYR A 71 -2.05 -6.64 -32.57
CA TYR A 71 -1.83 -7.05 -31.18
C TYR A 71 -3.02 -7.86 -30.68
N SER A 72 -2.72 -8.95 -29.98
CA SER A 72 -3.71 -9.80 -29.33
C SER A 72 -3.35 -10.00 -27.86
N PRO A 73 -4.31 -10.26 -26.96
CA PRO A 73 -4.03 -10.53 -25.56
C PRO A 73 -3.21 -11.83 -25.39
N ALA A 74 -2.28 -11.82 -24.43
CA ALA A 74 -1.59 -13.03 -24.04
C ALA A 74 -2.53 -14.02 -23.33
N GLY A 75 -2.24 -15.32 -23.40
CA GLY A 75 -3.04 -16.35 -22.70
C GLY A 75 -2.87 -16.30 -21.17
N GLU A 76 -1.66 -15.98 -20.69
CA GLU A 76 -1.37 -15.83 -19.27
C GLU A 76 -0.37 -14.69 -19.04
N VAL A 77 -0.57 -13.92 -17.97
CA VAL A 77 0.33 -12.84 -17.56
C VAL A 77 0.74 -13.06 -16.11
N PRO A 78 1.81 -13.84 -15.84
CA PRO A 78 2.34 -13.98 -14.49
C PRO A 78 3.07 -12.69 -14.11
N MET A 79 2.62 -12.08 -13.02
CA MET A 79 3.15 -10.85 -12.44
C MET A 79 3.80 -11.15 -11.09
N LEU A 80 5.00 -10.64 -10.84
CA LEU A 80 5.61 -10.64 -9.53
C LEU A 80 5.31 -9.32 -8.84
N ILE A 81 4.77 -9.42 -7.63
CA ILE A 81 4.51 -8.30 -6.75
C ILE A 81 5.35 -8.47 -5.49
N ILE A 82 6.00 -7.39 -5.08
CA ILE A 82 6.85 -7.32 -3.90
C ILE A 82 6.43 -6.10 -3.09
N VAL A 83 6.15 -6.32 -1.80
CA VAL A 83 5.90 -5.25 -0.82
C VAL A 83 6.69 -5.54 0.45
N ASP A 84 7.23 -4.49 1.05
CA ASP A 84 7.98 -4.52 2.29
C ASP A 84 7.15 -3.83 3.38
N ALA A 85 6.78 -4.59 4.40
CA ALA A 85 6.19 -4.06 5.62
C ALA A 85 7.30 -3.70 6.60
N LEU A 86 7.22 -2.51 7.20
CA LEU A 86 8.25 -1.95 8.06
C LEU A 86 7.72 -1.66 9.46
N ASN A 87 8.52 -1.99 10.46
CA ASN A 87 8.34 -1.49 11.82
C ASN A 87 9.43 -0.44 12.09
N PRO A 88 9.18 0.85 11.84
CA PRO A 88 10.15 1.91 12.11
C PRO A 88 10.36 2.13 13.61
N SER A 89 9.44 1.65 14.45
CA SER A 89 9.48 1.82 15.89
C SER A 89 10.50 0.91 16.55
N GLY A 90 11.19 1.45 17.57
CA GLY A 90 12.09 0.69 18.45
C GLY A 90 11.39 0.04 19.66
N ARG A 91 10.06 0.13 19.76
CA ARG A 91 9.36 0.01 21.06
C ARG A 91 8.56 -1.26 21.26
N GLY A 92 8.30 -2.01 20.21
CA GLY A 92 7.52 -3.23 20.33
C GLY A 92 7.27 -3.91 19.01
N GLN A 93 7.00 -5.20 19.11
CA GLN A 93 6.63 -6.04 17.99
C GLN A 93 5.23 -5.68 17.48
N ILE A 94 5.08 -5.64 16.16
CA ILE A 94 3.82 -5.47 15.46
C ILE A 94 3.47 -6.79 14.79
N GLN A 95 2.26 -7.29 15.00
CA GLN A 95 1.70 -8.35 14.18
C GLN A 95 0.93 -7.69 13.04
N CYS A 96 1.30 -8.01 11.80
CA CYS A 96 0.71 -7.48 10.59
C CYS A 96 0.03 -8.59 9.79
N ASN A 97 -1.03 -8.25 9.07
CA ASN A 97 -1.72 -9.08 8.11
C ASN A 97 -1.96 -8.30 6.81
N ILE A 98 -1.48 -8.83 5.69
CA ILE A 98 -1.79 -8.29 4.36
C ILE A 98 -3.06 -8.99 3.85
N SER A 99 -4.14 -8.22 3.71
CA SER A 99 -5.46 -8.75 3.41
C SER A 99 -5.76 -8.76 1.91
N ILE A 100 -5.51 -7.64 1.22
CA ILE A 100 -5.77 -7.48 -0.20
C ILE A 100 -4.61 -6.73 -0.85
N ILE A 101 -4.22 -7.15 -2.05
CA ILE A 101 -3.32 -6.41 -2.92
C ILE A 101 -4.03 -6.10 -4.23
N ARG A 102 -3.97 -4.85 -4.66
CA ARG A 102 -4.51 -4.36 -5.93
C ARG A 102 -3.41 -3.72 -6.76
N VAL A 103 -3.51 -3.86 -8.08
CA VAL A 103 -2.69 -3.10 -9.03
C VAL A 103 -3.62 -2.31 -9.92
N ILE A 104 -3.36 -1.02 -9.96
CA ILE A 104 -4.21 -0.02 -10.59
C ILE A 104 -3.37 0.66 -11.68
N ASP A 105 -3.88 0.63 -12.90
CA ASP A 105 -3.37 1.48 -13.96
C ASP A 105 -3.68 2.94 -13.60
N ASN A 106 -2.63 3.74 -13.49
CA ASN A 106 -2.73 5.15 -13.20
C ASN A 106 -1.95 5.94 -14.26
N PRO A 107 -2.55 6.18 -15.44
CA PRO A 107 -1.86 6.78 -16.57
C PRO A 107 -1.45 8.23 -16.31
N ASN A 108 -2.13 8.90 -15.37
CA ASN A 108 -1.93 10.31 -15.07
C ASN A 108 -1.47 10.49 -13.63
N ALA A 109 -0.51 11.38 -13.40
CA ALA A 109 -0.10 11.79 -12.05
C ALA A 109 -1.20 12.52 -11.26
N SER A 110 -2.36 12.76 -11.88
CA SER A 110 -3.54 13.39 -11.28
C SER A 110 -4.48 12.41 -10.57
N PHE A 111 -4.22 11.10 -10.61
CA PHE A 111 -5.06 10.06 -9.97
C PHE A 111 -6.52 10.05 -10.47
N THR A 112 -6.68 10.42 -11.74
CA THR A 112 -7.96 10.39 -12.46
C THR A 112 -7.98 9.26 -13.46
N GLU A 113 -9.16 8.72 -13.77
CA GLU A 113 -9.34 7.62 -14.74
C GLU A 113 -8.56 6.34 -14.40
N MET A 114 -8.35 6.11 -13.11
CA MET A 114 -7.65 4.93 -12.63
C MET A 114 -8.46 3.66 -12.87
N VAL A 115 -7.79 2.60 -13.33
CA VAL A 115 -8.44 1.31 -13.62
C VAL A 115 -7.75 0.20 -12.86
N GLN A 116 -8.49 -0.46 -11.97
CA GLN A 116 -8.00 -1.67 -11.31
C GLN A 116 -8.04 -2.84 -12.28
N PHE A 117 -6.87 -3.34 -12.64
CA PHE A 117 -6.72 -4.50 -13.52
C PHE A 117 -6.24 -5.75 -12.77
N LEU A 118 -5.69 -5.61 -11.56
CA LEU A 118 -5.44 -6.76 -10.69
C LEU A 118 -6.02 -6.51 -9.30
N TRP A 119 -6.66 -7.53 -8.74
CA TRP A 119 -6.81 -7.65 -7.29
C TRP A 119 -6.71 -9.12 -6.88
N TYR A 120 -6.17 -9.39 -5.69
CA TYR A 120 -6.20 -10.72 -5.11
C TYR A 120 -6.07 -10.64 -3.59
N GLN A 121 -6.55 -11.71 -2.95
CA GLN A 121 -6.30 -11.97 -1.53
C GLN A 121 -5.16 -12.99 -1.44
N PRO A 122 -4.07 -12.71 -0.71
CA PRO A 122 -3.03 -13.71 -0.47
C PRO A 122 -3.62 -14.99 0.13
N GLU A 123 -3.28 -16.15 -0.43
CA GLU A 123 -3.72 -17.46 0.08
C GLU A 123 -3.18 -17.67 1.50
N THR A 124 -4.08 -18.02 2.44
CA THR A 124 -3.85 -18.14 3.90
C THR A 124 -3.32 -16.85 4.54
N ASN A 125 -4.08 -16.28 5.49
CA ASN A 125 -3.77 -15.05 6.23
C ASN A 125 -2.25 -14.84 6.37
N VAL A 126 -1.68 -13.93 5.58
CA VAL A 126 -0.24 -13.62 5.60
C VAL A 126 0.01 -12.81 6.85
N ILE A 127 0.01 -13.51 7.97
CA ILE A 127 0.25 -12.98 9.31
C ILE A 127 1.72 -13.17 9.60
N PHE A 128 2.39 -12.08 9.89
CA PHE A 128 3.79 -12.08 10.26
C PHE A 128 4.05 -11.07 11.36
N ASP A 129 5.12 -11.33 12.08
CA ASP A 129 5.57 -10.50 13.18
C ASP A 129 6.75 -9.63 12.73
N LEU A 130 6.62 -8.33 12.96
CA LEU A 130 7.66 -7.33 12.74
C LEU A 130 8.27 -6.94 14.08
N GLN A 131 9.50 -7.40 14.32
CA GLN A 131 10.32 -6.95 15.43
C GLN A 131 10.63 -5.44 15.33
N PRO A 132 10.99 -4.77 16.43
CA PRO A 132 11.41 -3.37 16.38
C PRO A 132 12.54 -3.14 15.37
N HIS A 133 12.48 -2.05 14.61
CA HIS A 133 13.43 -1.71 13.55
C HIS A 133 13.68 -2.83 12.52
N SER A 134 12.64 -3.61 12.21
CA SER A 134 12.73 -4.70 11.23
C SER A 134 11.78 -4.51 10.06
N SER A 135 11.97 -5.35 9.04
CA SER A 135 11.18 -5.38 7.82
C SER A 135 10.78 -6.80 7.47
N HIS A 136 9.58 -6.98 6.92
CA HIS A 136 9.14 -8.23 6.33
C HIS A 136 8.82 -8.03 4.85
N ARG A 137 9.46 -8.84 4.00
CA ARG A 137 9.24 -8.80 2.55
C ARG A 137 8.21 -9.84 2.14
N TYR A 138 7.06 -9.38 1.67
CA TYR A 138 6.11 -10.20 0.96
C TYR A 138 6.44 -10.22 -0.54
N ARG A 139 6.55 -11.42 -1.13
CA ARG A 139 6.85 -11.61 -2.56
C ARG A 139 6.00 -12.74 -3.11
N ARG A 140 5.22 -12.47 -4.17
CA ARG A 140 4.35 -13.47 -4.78
C ARG A 140 4.24 -13.30 -6.30
N TRP A 141 4.21 -14.43 -7.00
CA TRP A 141 3.78 -14.49 -8.40
C TRP A 141 2.26 -14.70 -8.46
N VAL A 142 1.58 -13.87 -9.24
CA VAL A 142 0.13 -13.88 -9.41
C VAL A 142 -0.20 -13.79 -10.89
N SER A 143 -1.21 -14.54 -11.33
CA SER A 143 -1.64 -14.58 -12.73
C SER A 143 -3.05 -14.01 -12.85
N LEU A 144 -3.25 -13.04 -13.75
CA LEU A 144 -4.58 -12.45 -14.03
C LEU A 144 -5.60 -13.54 -14.39
N TYR A 145 -5.18 -14.50 -15.22
CA TYR A 145 -6.01 -15.60 -15.68
C TYR A 145 -6.52 -16.44 -14.50
N ARG A 146 -5.63 -16.82 -13.59
CA ARG A 146 -5.98 -17.63 -12.41
C ARG A 146 -6.86 -16.89 -11.40
N GLN A 147 -6.80 -15.56 -11.40
CA GLN A 147 -7.67 -14.70 -10.59
C GLN A 147 -9.03 -14.42 -11.27
N GLY A 148 -9.32 -15.05 -12.42
CA GLY A 148 -10.56 -14.85 -13.17
C GLY A 148 -10.66 -13.47 -13.85
N GLN A 149 -9.53 -12.78 -14.03
CA GLN A 149 -9.45 -11.40 -14.51
C GLN A 149 -9.06 -11.36 -15.99
N TYR A 150 -9.77 -12.11 -16.82
CA TYR A 150 -9.52 -12.23 -18.25
C TYR A 150 -9.66 -10.90 -18.99
N ALA A 151 -10.68 -10.11 -18.63
CA ALA A 151 -10.91 -8.77 -19.18
C ALA A 151 -9.72 -7.83 -18.96
N SER A 152 -8.97 -8.05 -17.89
CA SER A 152 -7.79 -7.26 -17.56
C SER A 152 -6.63 -7.54 -18.52
N VAL A 153 -6.48 -8.76 -19.03
CA VAL A 153 -5.45 -9.05 -20.05
C VAL A 153 -5.77 -8.36 -21.36
N HIS A 154 -7.04 -8.38 -21.78
CA HIS A 154 -7.52 -7.64 -22.95
C HIS A 154 -7.28 -6.13 -22.80
N TYR A 155 -7.66 -5.57 -21.65
CA TYR A 155 -7.44 -4.17 -21.33
C TYR A 155 -5.97 -3.78 -21.43
N LEU A 156 -5.08 -4.58 -20.82
CA LEU A 156 -3.65 -4.34 -20.87
C LEU A 156 -3.10 -4.43 -22.30
N SER A 157 -3.51 -5.42 -23.09
CA SER A 157 -3.03 -5.60 -24.46
C SER A 157 -3.49 -4.50 -25.41
N ASP A 158 -4.68 -3.93 -25.18
CA ASP A 158 -5.24 -2.87 -26.02
C ASP A 158 -4.60 -1.50 -25.69
N ARG A 159 -4.45 -1.20 -24.39
CA ARG A 159 -4.04 0.13 -23.93
C ARG A 159 -2.52 0.30 -23.83
N HIS A 160 -1.80 -0.75 -23.48
CA HIS A 160 -0.38 -0.66 -23.11
C HIS A 160 0.48 -1.62 -23.92
N HIS A 161 1.45 -1.09 -24.65
CA HIS A 161 2.39 -1.91 -25.43
C HIS A 161 3.84 -1.84 -24.88
N ARG A 162 4.05 -1.08 -23.81
CA ARG A 162 5.35 -0.81 -23.19
C ARG A 162 5.18 -0.70 -21.68
N SER A 163 6.26 -0.53 -20.94
CA SER A 163 6.18 -0.23 -19.51
C SER A 163 5.36 1.03 -19.23
N PHE A 164 4.56 1.00 -18.18
CA PHE A 164 3.65 2.09 -17.82
C PHE A 164 3.55 2.24 -16.30
N PRO A 165 3.21 3.43 -15.78
CA PRO A 165 3.06 3.64 -14.35
C PRO A 165 1.79 2.98 -13.82
N VAL A 166 1.92 2.37 -12.64
CA VAL A 166 0.84 1.77 -11.86
C VAL A 166 0.92 2.22 -10.42
N MET A 167 -0.19 2.05 -9.71
CA MET A 167 -0.26 2.15 -8.27
C MET A 167 -0.48 0.75 -7.69
N VAL A 168 0.32 0.40 -6.68
CA VAL A 168 0.08 -0.81 -5.87
C VAL A 168 -0.65 -0.37 -4.61
N VAL A 169 -1.83 -0.93 -4.39
CA VAL A 169 -2.63 -0.65 -3.19
C VAL A 169 -2.63 -1.89 -2.32
N VAL A 170 -2.31 -1.70 -1.05
CA VAL A 170 -2.19 -2.79 -0.07
C VAL A 170 -3.11 -2.49 1.10
N GLU A 171 -4.13 -3.33 1.27
CA GLU A 171 -5.01 -3.30 2.43
C GLU A 171 -4.41 -4.20 3.51
N THR A 172 -4.12 -3.62 4.66
CA THR A 172 -3.48 -4.30 5.78
C THR A 172 -4.26 -4.10 7.05
N SER A 173 -4.08 -5.03 7.99
CA SER A 173 -4.41 -4.81 9.38
C SER A 173 -3.21 -5.12 10.24
N TYR A 174 -3.04 -4.36 11.32
CA TYR A 174 -1.96 -4.60 12.25
C TYR A 174 -2.38 -4.32 13.70
N LYS A 175 -1.70 -4.98 14.63
CA LYS A 175 -1.84 -4.75 16.05
C LYS A 175 -0.49 -4.87 16.73
N ARG A 176 -0.33 -4.20 17.87
CA ARG A 176 0.82 -4.44 18.75
C ARG A 176 0.67 -5.80 19.43
N ALA A 177 1.78 -6.48 19.71
CA ALA A 177 1.78 -7.83 20.30
C ALA A 177 0.93 -7.97 21.58
N HIS A 178 0.86 -6.92 22.40
CA HIS A 178 0.10 -6.89 23.66
C HIS A 178 -1.19 -6.04 23.60
N SER A 179 -1.70 -5.76 22.40
CA SER A 179 -2.90 -4.94 22.19
C SER A 179 -3.99 -5.76 21.51
N GLU A 180 -5.21 -5.68 22.04
CA GLU A 180 -6.39 -6.23 21.36
C GLU A 180 -6.90 -5.32 20.24
N LYS A 181 -6.54 -4.03 20.28
CA LYS A 181 -6.93 -3.07 19.24
C LYS A 181 -6.22 -3.40 17.92
N ILE A 182 -7.02 -3.76 16.92
CA ILE A 182 -6.60 -3.91 15.52
C ILE A 182 -6.81 -2.58 14.80
N ILE A 183 -5.82 -2.19 13.99
CA ILE A 183 -5.85 -1.00 13.15
C ILE A 183 -5.86 -1.49 11.71
N ASN A 184 -6.84 -1.06 10.93
CA ASN A 184 -6.90 -1.30 9.49
C ASN A 184 -6.31 -0.08 8.77
N LYS A 185 -5.43 -0.32 7.80
CA LYS A 185 -4.82 0.73 6.99
C LYS A 185 -4.67 0.29 5.54
N THR A 186 -4.92 1.23 4.65
CA THR A 186 -4.69 1.08 3.21
C THR A 186 -3.50 1.93 2.83
N TYR A 187 -2.53 1.31 2.17
CA TYR A 187 -1.32 1.95 1.69
C TYR A 187 -1.33 2.03 0.16
N TYR A 188 -0.97 3.19 -0.37
CA TYR A 188 -0.95 3.51 -1.79
C TYR A 188 0.48 3.79 -2.22
N CYS A 189 1.06 2.88 -2.97
CA CYS A 189 2.44 2.93 -3.44
C CYS A 189 2.46 3.44 -4.87
N TRP A 190 2.93 4.66 -5.08
CA TRP A 190 2.99 5.29 -6.40
C TRP A 190 4.13 6.32 -6.45
N PRO A 191 4.86 6.46 -7.57
CA PRO A 191 4.72 5.69 -8.81
C PRO A 191 5.46 4.34 -8.76
N VAL A 192 4.80 3.27 -9.22
CA VAL A 192 5.41 1.94 -9.44
C VAL A 192 5.38 1.65 -10.94
N THR A 193 6.41 1.02 -11.50
CA THR A 193 6.46 0.76 -12.96
C THR A 193 6.00 -0.67 -13.27
N PHE A 194 4.96 -0.82 -14.07
CA PHE A 194 4.62 -2.13 -14.64
C PHE A 194 5.49 -2.40 -15.85
N LEU A 195 6.21 -3.52 -15.86
CA LEU A 195 7.19 -3.81 -16.90
C LEU A 195 7.32 -5.32 -17.17
N ARG A 196 7.87 -5.67 -18.33
CA ARG A 196 8.35 -7.01 -18.59
C ARG A 196 9.78 -7.13 -18.07
N SER A 197 10.03 -8.14 -17.25
CA SER A 197 11.37 -8.48 -16.77
C SER A 197 12.29 -8.83 -17.93
N ASP A 198 13.46 -8.21 -17.98
CA ASP A 198 14.56 -8.52 -18.87
C ASP A 198 15.90 -8.48 -18.12
N ALA A 199 16.98 -8.93 -18.77
CA ALA A 199 18.31 -9.00 -18.18
C ALA A 199 18.88 -7.63 -17.75
N SER A 200 18.28 -6.53 -18.22
CA SER A 200 18.67 -5.15 -17.94
C SER A 200 17.75 -4.44 -16.95
N THR A 201 16.70 -5.10 -16.44
CA THR A 201 15.73 -4.47 -15.55
C THR A 201 16.43 -4.14 -14.23
N PRO A 202 16.64 -2.86 -13.88
CA PRO A 202 17.25 -2.50 -12.62
C PRO A 202 16.32 -2.88 -11.46
N ASP A 203 16.89 -3.14 -10.28
CA ASP A 203 16.11 -3.15 -9.05
C ASP A 203 15.50 -1.75 -8.91
N GLY A 204 14.21 -1.59 -9.24
CA GLY A 204 13.51 -0.31 -9.43
C GLY A 204 13.38 0.57 -8.19
N GLY A 205 14.22 0.36 -7.18
CA GLY A 205 14.21 1.04 -5.90
C GLY A 205 13.02 0.61 -5.03
N LYS A 206 12.95 1.19 -3.84
CA LYS A 206 11.77 1.11 -2.97
C LYS A 206 10.97 2.39 -3.09
N VAL A 207 9.67 2.25 -3.28
CA VAL A 207 8.70 3.34 -3.36
C VAL A 207 7.96 3.39 -2.03
N PRO A 208 8.06 4.50 -1.26
CA PRO A 208 7.28 4.66 -0.04
C PRO A 208 5.80 4.73 -0.38
N CYS A 209 4.99 4.05 0.41
CA CYS A 209 3.55 4.07 0.25
C CYS A 209 2.95 5.08 1.23
N LYS A 210 1.89 5.74 0.80
CA LYS A 210 1.17 6.72 1.62
C LYS A 210 -0.17 6.16 2.08
N THR A 211 -0.68 6.62 3.21
CA THR A 211 -2.07 6.35 3.61
C THR A 211 -3.02 7.34 2.96
N GLU A 212 -4.34 7.09 3.01
CA GLU A 212 -5.34 8.03 2.48
C GLU A 212 -5.27 9.39 3.18
N GLU A 213 -4.94 9.44 4.47
CA GLU A 213 -4.81 10.72 5.19
C GLU A 213 -3.57 11.53 4.77
N GLU A 214 -2.56 10.86 4.22
CA GLU A 214 -1.34 11.47 3.67
C GLU A 214 -1.50 11.83 2.18
N LEU A 215 -2.52 11.29 1.52
CA LEU A 215 -2.92 11.67 0.18
C LEU A 215 -3.81 12.90 0.31
N GLU A 216 -3.38 14.02 -0.25
CA GLU A 216 -4.11 15.29 -0.22
C GLU A 216 -5.40 15.28 -1.07
N TYR A 217 -5.75 14.13 -1.66
CA TYR A 217 -6.86 13.95 -2.59
C TYR A 217 -7.50 12.57 -2.40
N PRO A 218 -8.83 12.46 -2.59
CA PRO A 218 -9.51 11.18 -2.57
C PRO A 218 -9.10 10.33 -3.78
N VAL A 219 -8.81 9.06 -3.54
CA VAL A 219 -8.41 8.10 -4.57
C VAL A 219 -9.60 7.20 -4.89
N SER A 220 -9.99 7.14 -6.17
CA SER A 220 -11.04 6.23 -6.63
C SER A 220 -10.69 5.64 -8.00
N TRP A 221 -11.10 4.40 -8.23
CA TRP A 221 -10.79 3.69 -9.46
C TRP A 221 -11.99 2.90 -9.97
N GLY A 222 -12.02 2.72 -11.29
CA GLY A 222 -12.98 1.84 -11.96
C GLY A 222 -12.47 0.41 -12.08
N SER A 223 -13.37 -0.48 -12.48
CA SER A 223 -13.02 -1.84 -12.92
C SER A 223 -12.60 -1.84 -14.39
N THR A 224 -11.83 -2.84 -14.81
CA THR A 224 -11.54 -3.03 -16.24
C THR A 224 -12.82 -3.17 -17.06
N PRO A 225 -12.91 -2.55 -18.25
CA PRO A 225 -14.01 -2.77 -19.18
C PRO A 225 -14.19 -4.26 -19.50
N PRO A 226 -15.41 -4.72 -19.81
CA PRO A 226 -15.64 -6.11 -20.21
C PRO A 226 -14.82 -6.47 -21.47
N ALA A 227 -14.37 -7.72 -21.54
CA ALA A 227 -13.67 -8.22 -22.72
C ALA A 227 -14.58 -8.13 -23.96
N PRO A 228 -14.04 -7.87 -25.17
CA PRO A 228 -14.82 -7.91 -26.40
C PRO A 228 -15.47 -9.28 -26.57
N SER A 229 -16.74 -9.31 -26.98
CA SER A 229 -17.40 -10.56 -27.37
C SER A 229 -16.63 -11.22 -28.51
N PRO A 230 -16.42 -12.55 -28.50
CA PRO A 230 -15.84 -13.22 -29.65
C PRO A 230 -16.68 -12.94 -30.90
N PRO A 231 -16.05 -12.75 -32.07
CA PRO A 231 -16.81 -12.53 -33.30
C PRO A 231 -17.77 -13.71 -33.51
N PRO A 232 -19.00 -13.45 -33.99
CA PRO A 232 -19.97 -14.51 -34.23
C PRO A 232 -19.34 -15.57 -35.14
N ALA A 233 -19.47 -16.84 -34.74
CA ALA A 233 -19.00 -17.94 -35.56
C ALA A 233 -19.61 -17.81 -36.95
N VAL A 234 -18.77 -17.66 -37.97
CA VAL A 234 -19.22 -17.66 -39.36
C VAL A 234 -19.84 -19.04 -39.59
N ALA A 235 -21.17 -19.09 -39.66
CA ALA A 235 -21.88 -20.29 -40.03
C ALA A 235 -21.36 -20.71 -41.41
N GLY A 236 -20.61 -21.81 -41.45
CA GLY A 236 -20.04 -22.34 -42.68
C GLY A 236 -21.12 -22.50 -43.74
N GLY A 237 -20.97 -21.79 -44.85
CA GLY A 237 -21.89 -21.83 -45.96
C GLY A 237 -21.96 -23.21 -46.61
N ASN A 238 -23.19 -23.67 -46.83
CA ASN A 238 -23.65 -24.49 -47.96
C ASN A 238 -22.68 -25.55 -48.52
N GLY A 239 -22.61 -26.70 -47.86
CA GLY A 239 -22.24 -27.96 -48.50
C GLY A 239 -23.43 -28.58 -49.23
N LYS A 240 -23.57 -28.27 -50.52
CA LYS A 240 -24.51 -28.88 -51.46
C LYS A 240 -24.21 -30.38 -51.57
N SER A 241 -25.14 -31.26 -51.18
CA SER A 241 -25.01 -32.71 -51.40
C SER A 241 -24.87 -33.00 -52.91
N PRO A 242 -23.92 -33.84 -53.35
CA PRO A 242 -23.89 -34.30 -54.73
C PRO A 242 -25.01 -35.33 -54.96
N PRO A 243 -25.63 -35.38 -56.15
CA PRO A 243 -26.58 -36.43 -56.47
C PRO A 243 -25.79 -37.71 -56.80
N ALA A 244 -26.15 -38.82 -56.18
CA ALA A 244 -25.73 -40.14 -56.64
C ALA A 244 -26.96 -40.83 -57.23
N GLY A 245 -27.05 -40.77 -58.55
CA GLY A 245 -27.85 -41.70 -59.35
C GLY A 245 -26.91 -42.62 -60.10
N THR A 246 -27.05 -43.93 -59.87
CA THR A 246 -27.21 -45.06 -60.81
C THR A 246 -27.21 -46.34 -60.00
#